data_AF-A0A519X7R3-F1
#
_entry.id   AF-A0A519X7R3-F1
#
_cell.length_a   1.000
_cell.length_b   1.000
_cell.length_c   1.000
_cell.angle_alpha   90.00
_cell.angle_beta   90.00
_cell.angle_gamma   90.00
#
_symmetry.space_group_name_H-M   'P 1'
#
loop_
_entity.id
_entity.type
_entity.pdbx_description
1 polymer ?
#
loop_
_entity_poly.entity_id
_entity_poly.type
_entity_poly.pdbx_seq_one_letter_code
_entity_poly.pdbx_strand_id
1 'polypeptide(L)'
;MTRELRLYYKLKAKTMRFKYILMLVLITSFYTSCKKDLGNYTYHPVAEPFISGVTDVNFSALIGDSLMIKPTVTFEGADPIKDLDFEWRILILEDLREAVYTGYPLKMLYNLGTGERASTLTVTNKKNGLKYKYKFKITGITQFSKGTLVLSSVNGASKLSFIKPDDITILADIYQTLNGKALPSNPVQLYYSKPLPYQVLTKEEYWLLCNDPANQSVVVDANTFLKKTNFSDQFFLPPTTIVPGYLEPFLGPIQMGTVPTGVINSKLYVGVQSTAPFAPDYGKFGNEQNGDYQLSKYFTHGSNFFFGFDTKAKAFVVFGGDGTYLGTKYASPTVPVFDPRNVGMTNLIFMQASESGGNTAYFQEPDGVVYELGFNYELNGNDKAFIPVFKRVFVGSALVNADTKWVKNRLNVFYFSSNDKIYRYNPINQDLKVLDGSLAGKKVTMLKISGDDNSLTVGVDGSILTLDVTVGKNGNIIKTINGIPGAPVDIIFRK
;
A
#
# COMPACT_ATOMS: atom_id res chain seq x y z
N MET A 1 -31.70 100.75 18.26
CA MET A 1 -31.24 99.35 18.31
C MET A 1 -32.45 98.40 18.39
N THR A 2 -33.30 98.34 17.36
CA THR A 2 -34.58 97.59 17.42
C THR A 2 -35.05 97.02 16.07
N ARG A 3 -34.32 97.25 14.98
CA ARG A 3 -34.67 96.78 13.63
C ARG A 3 -33.88 95.53 13.20
N GLU A 4 -32.63 95.41 13.65
CA GLU A 4 -31.70 94.30 13.34
C GLU A 4 -32.09 92.96 14.01
N LEU A 5 -32.53 92.97 15.28
CA LEU A 5 -32.89 91.72 16.00
C LEU A 5 -34.17 91.04 15.46
N ARG A 6 -35.13 91.80 14.89
CA ARG A 6 -36.37 91.22 14.35
C ARG A 6 -36.16 90.51 13.01
N LEU A 7 -35.20 90.95 12.19
CA LEU A 7 -34.89 90.28 10.92
C LEU A 7 -34.18 88.95 11.16
N TYR A 8 -33.24 88.91 12.10
CA TYR A 8 -32.47 87.71 12.42
C TYR A 8 -33.35 86.53 12.89
N TYR A 9 -34.32 86.79 13.78
CA TYR A 9 -35.24 85.74 14.27
C TYR A 9 -36.21 85.25 13.18
N LYS A 10 -36.69 86.13 12.29
CA LYS A 10 -37.59 85.74 11.18
C LYS A 10 -36.88 84.92 10.11
N LEU A 11 -35.64 85.26 9.77
CA LEU A 11 -34.83 84.48 8.81
C LEU A 11 -34.47 83.10 9.38
N LYS A 12 -34.04 83.02 10.66
CA LYS A 12 -33.66 81.75 11.31
C LYS A 12 -34.84 80.77 11.42
N ALA A 13 -36.04 81.26 11.72
CA ALA A 13 -37.26 80.44 11.77
C ALA A 13 -37.71 79.92 10.39
N LYS A 14 -37.51 80.70 9.32
CA LYS A 14 -37.86 80.30 7.94
C LYS A 14 -36.89 79.25 7.39
N THR A 15 -35.59 79.40 7.67
CA THR A 15 -34.58 78.37 7.34
C THR A 15 -34.74 77.07 8.14
N MET A 16 -35.19 77.14 9.41
CA MET A 16 -35.48 75.96 10.22
C MET A 16 -36.68 75.19 9.64
N ARG A 17 -37.79 75.86 9.30
CA ARG A 17 -38.96 75.22 8.67
C ARG A 17 -38.65 74.57 7.32
N PHE A 18 -37.80 75.19 6.49
CA PHE A 18 -37.38 74.62 5.21
C PHE A 18 -36.50 73.37 5.40
N LYS A 19 -35.60 73.35 6.40
CA LYS A 19 -34.80 72.16 6.74
C LYS A 19 -35.66 70.99 7.19
N TYR A 20 -36.69 71.22 8.01
CA TYR A 20 -37.60 70.16 8.44
C TYR A 20 -38.43 69.60 7.28
N ILE A 21 -38.88 70.45 6.34
CA ILE A 21 -39.60 69.99 5.14
C ILE A 21 -38.66 69.18 4.23
N LEU A 22 -37.42 69.62 4.02
CA LEU A 22 -36.45 68.89 3.21
C LEU A 22 -36.10 67.54 3.83
N MET A 23 -35.97 67.48 5.16
CA MET A 23 -35.72 66.25 5.91
C MET A 23 -36.91 65.29 5.85
N LEU A 24 -38.15 65.82 5.88
CA LEU A 24 -39.36 65.02 5.74
C LEU A 24 -39.49 64.41 4.33
N VAL A 25 -39.18 65.19 3.29
CA VAL A 25 -39.16 64.72 1.89
C VAL A 25 -38.10 63.62 1.71
N LEU A 26 -36.89 63.83 2.24
CA LEU A 26 -35.82 62.83 2.19
C LEU A 26 -36.24 61.51 2.87
N ILE A 27 -36.86 61.59 4.05
CA ILE A 27 -37.36 60.42 4.79
C ILE A 27 -38.45 59.70 3.99
N THR A 28 -39.39 60.41 3.36
CA THR A 28 -40.42 59.78 2.52
C THR A 28 -39.86 59.11 1.26
N SER A 29 -38.77 59.62 0.69
CA SER A 29 -38.09 58.98 -0.45
C SER A 29 -37.37 57.68 -0.09
N PHE A 30 -36.93 57.50 1.16
CA PHE A 30 -36.37 56.22 1.63
C PHE A 30 -37.43 55.14 1.85
N TYR A 31 -38.71 55.50 2.03
CA TYR A 31 -39.81 54.53 2.23
C TYR A 31 -40.34 53.91 0.93
N THR A 32 -40.00 54.44 -0.25
CA THR A 32 -40.46 53.89 -1.54
C THR A 32 -39.38 53.07 -2.27
N SER A 33 -38.14 53.05 -1.77
CA SER A 33 -37.00 52.35 -2.38
C SER A 33 -36.88 50.85 -2.01
N CYS A 34 -37.75 50.33 -1.16
CA CYS A 34 -37.88 48.90 -0.92
C CYS A 34 -39.34 48.45 -1.11
N LYS A 35 -39.89 48.66 -2.31
CA LYS A 35 -40.91 47.71 -2.78
C LYS A 35 -40.23 46.36 -2.91
N LYS A 36 -40.36 45.53 -1.88
CA LYS A 36 -40.19 44.09 -1.96
C LYS A 36 -41.12 43.65 -3.09
N ASP A 37 -40.56 43.11 -4.16
CA ASP A 37 -41.33 42.56 -5.26
C ASP A 37 -42.21 41.44 -4.68
N LEU A 38 -43.44 41.76 -4.30
CA LEU A 38 -44.49 40.82 -3.91
C LEU A 38 -45.08 40.25 -5.20
N GLY A 39 -44.21 39.75 -6.07
CA GLY A 39 -44.61 38.81 -7.09
C GLY A 39 -45.11 37.57 -6.37
N ASN A 40 -46.41 37.33 -6.45
CA ASN A 40 -47.01 36.06 -6.07
C ASN A 40 -46.62 35.03 -7.14
N TYR A 41 -45.34 34.71 -7.21
CA TYR A 41 -44.84 33.66 -8.08
C TYR A 41 -45.20 32.35 -7.43
N THR A 42 -46.21 31.69 -7.97
CA THR A 42 -46.40 30.26 -7.71
C THR A 42 -45.24 29.54 -8.42
N TYR A 43 -44.16 29.29 -7.67
CA TYR A 43 -43.08 28.45 -8.15
C TYR A 43 -43.61 27.03 -8.28
N HIS A 44 -43.94 26.64 -9.50
CA HIS A 44 -44.13 25.24 -9.81
C HIS A 44 -42.75 24.58 -9.82
N PRO A 45 -42.52 23.50 -9.05
CA PRO A 45 -41.28 22.75 -9.13
C PRO A 45 -41.03 22.38 -10.59
N VAL A 46 -39.88 22.77 -11.10
CA VAL A 46 -39.46 22.33 -12.43
C VAL A 46 -39.23 20.83 -12.33
N ALA A 47 -39.88 20.03 -13.18
CA ALA A 47 -39.67 18.59 -13.19
C ALA A 47 -38.18 18.29 -13.37
N GLU A 48 -37.60 17.53 -12.44
CA GLU A 48 -36.20 17.12 -12.46
C GLU A 48 -36.10 15.68 -12.97
N PRO A 49 -35.11 15.36 -13.82
CA PRO A 49 -34.88 13.98 -14.20
C PRO A 49 -34.34 13.19 -12.99
N PHE A 50 -34.96 12.06 -12.69
CA PHE A 50 -34.47 11.13 -11.70
C PHE A 50 -33.49 10.16 -12.35
N ILE A 51 -32.27 10.08 -11.79
CA ILE A 51 -31.19 9.25 -12.30
C ILE A 51 -30.68 8.33 -11.20
N SER A 52 -30.61 7.04 -11.47
CA SER A 52 -30.08 6.03 -10.55
C SER A 52 -29.07 5.09 -11.22
N GLY A 53 -28.22 4.46 -10.42
CA GLY A 53 -27.22 3.50 -10.89
C GLY A 53 -25.93 4.12 -11.47
N VAL A 54 -25.64 5.39 -11.17
CA VAL A 54 -24.37 6.05 -11.55
C VAL A 54 -23.73 6.84 -10.42
N THR A 55 -24.51 7.54 -9.60
CA THR A 55 -23.98 8.38 -8.50
C THR A 55 -23.20 7.57 -7.49
N ASP A 56 -21.96 8.01 -7.22
CA ASP A 56 -21.01 7.39 -6.29
C ASP A 56 -20.70 5.91 -6.59
N VAL A 57 -20.96 5.46 -7.82
CA VAL A 57 -20.62 4.12 -8.30
C VAL A 57 -19.20 4.12 -8.88
N ASN A 58 -18.46 3.03 -8.67
CA ASN A 58 -17.18 2.76 -9.33
C ASN A 58 -17.33 1.63 -10.34
N PHE A 59 -17.20 1.96 -11.63
CA PHE A 59 -17.29 1.00 -12.72
C PHE A 59 -15.91 0.44 -13.05
N SER A 60 -15.78 -0.89 -13.08
CA SER A 60 -14.57 -1.55 -13.56
C SER A 60 -14.57 -1.61 -15.09
N ALA A 61 -13.47 -1.21 -15.73
CA ALA A 61 -13.33 -1.22 -17.18
C ALA A 61 -12.06 -1.96 -17.59
N LEU A 62 -12.19 -3.07 -18.32
CA LEU A 62 -11.06 -3.83 -18.84
C LEU A 62 -10.45 -3.09 -20.05
N ILE A 63 -9.15 -2.82 -19.99
CA ILE A 63 -8.44 -2.15 -21.09
C ILE A 63 -8.55 -2.99 -22.37
N GLY A 64 -8.92 -2.32 -23.46
CA GLY A 64 -9.15 -2.95 -24.76
C GLY A 64 -10.53 -3.59 -24.92
N ASP A 65 -11.41 -3.51 -23.93
CA ASP A 65 -12.78 -4.02 -23.99
C ASP A 65 -13.82 -2.87 -24.04
N SER A 66 -15.08 -3.22 -24.34
CA SER A 66 -16.20 -2.28 -24.38
C SER A 66 -16.66 -1.89 -22.98
N LEU A 67 -16.70 -0.60 -22.68
CA LEU A 67 -17.33 -0.03 -21.49
C LEU A 67 -18.71 0.53 -21.87
N MET A 68 -19.75 0.07 -21.18
CA MET A 68 -21.10 0.62 -21.28
C MET A 68 -21.64 1.02 -19.90
N ILE A 69 -21.94 2.31 -19.72
CA ILE A 69 -22.57 2.83 -18.50
C ILE A 69 -23.96 3.34 -18.85
N LYS A 70 -24.99 2.64 -18.36
CA LYS A 70 -26.41 2.91 -18.65
C LYS A 70 -27.19 3.11 -17.34
N PRO A 71 -27.17 4.30 -16.74
CA PRO A 71 -27.99 4.59 -15.57
C PRO A 71 -29.48 4.55 -15.92
N THR A 72 -30.33 4.26 -14.96
CA THR A 72 -31.78 4.39 -15.16
C THR A 72 -32.14 5.87 -15.11
N VAL A 73 -32.87 6.35 -16.11
CA VAL A 73 -33.32 7.74 -16.21
C VAL A 73 -34.83 7.76 -16.35
N THR A 74 -35.51 8.46 -15.46
CA THR A 74 -36.94 8.77 -15.58
C THR A 74 -37.12 10.28 -15.56
N PHE A 75 -38.06 10.77 -16.37
CA PHE A 75 -38.34 12.19 -16.45
C PHE A 75 -39.85 12.40 -16.58
N GLU A 76 -40.48 12.90 -15.52
CA GLU A 76 -41.94 13.00 -15.45
C GLU A 76 -42.47 13.93 -16.56
N GLY A 77 -43.44 13.43 -17.34
CA GLY A 77 -44.07 14.18 -18.43
C GLY A 77 -43.16 14.46 -19.64
N ALA A 78 -42.03 13.76 -19.76
CA ALA A 78 -41.04 13.96 -20.82
C ALA A 78 -40.39 12.62 -21.24
N ASP A 79 -39.79 12.58 -22.42
CA ASP A 79 -39.01 11.44 -22.90
C ASP A 79 -37.52 11.71 -22.57
N PRO A 80 -36.91 10.97 -21.64
CA PRO A 80 -35.51 11.19 -21.25
C PRO A 80 -34.52 11.18 -22.42
N ILE A 81 -34.79 10.43 -23.48
CA ILE A 81 -33.87 10.32 -24.63
C ILE A 81 -34.00 11.52 -25.57
N LYS A 82 -35.21 12.09 -25.68
CA LYS A 82 -35.46 13.25 -26.56
C LYS A 82 -35.23 14.57 -25.85
N ASP A 83 -35.68 14.68 -24.61
CA ASP A 83 -35.77 15.94 -23.85
C ASP A 83 -34.51 16.25 -23.02
N LEU A 84 -33.57 15.31 -22.92
CA LEU A 84 -32.31 15.50 -22.18
C LEU A 84 -31.09 15.34 -23.11
N ASP A 85 -30.03 16.07 -22.80
CA ASP A 85 -28.68 15.83 -23.32
C ASP A 85 -27.78 15.26 -22.21
N PHE A 86 -26.92 14.33 -22.59
CA PHE A 86 -26.00 13.64 -21.70
C PHE A 86 -24.56 13.92 -22.11
N GLU A 87 -23.77 14.45 -21.19
CA GLU A 87 -22.35 14.71 -21.36
C GLU A 87 -21.56 13.98 -20.26
N TRP A 88 -20.59 13.17 -20.66
CA TRP A 88 -19.74 12.39 -19.77
C TRP A 88 -18.34 12.97 -19.80
N ARG A 89 -17.82 13.32 -18.64
CA ARG A 89 -16.47 13.85 -18.45
C ARG A 89 -15.67 12.87 -17.62
N ILE A 90 -14.50 12.45 -18.11
CA ILE A 90 -13.59 11.53 -17.43
C ILE A 90 -12.23 12.22 -17.30
N LEU A 91 -11.78 12.44 -16.07
CA LEU A 91 -10.49 13.05 -15.79
C LEU A 91 -9.35 12.04 -15.94
N ILE A 92 -8.30 12.45 -16.66
CA ILE A 92 -7.08 11.66 -16.88
C ILE A 92 -5.92 12.51 -16.37
N LEU A 93 -5.52 12.23 -15.12
CA LEU A 93 -4.57 13.05 -14.39
C LEU A 93 -3.16 13.00 -14.99
N GLU A 94 -2.77 11.84 -15.52
CA GLU A 94 -1.45 11.59 -16.11
C GLU A 94 -1.21 12.45 -17.35
N ASP A 95 -2.27 12.72 -18.11
CA ASP A 95 -2.26 13.52 -19.34
C ASP A 95 -2.70 14.97 -19.09
N LEU A 96 -3.06 15.33 -17.85
CA LEU A 96 -3.71 16.59 -17.48
C LEU A 96 -4.88 16.97 -18.42
N ARG A 97 -5.69 15.97 -18.81
CA ARG A 97 -6.79 16.16 -19.77
C ARG A 97 -8.09 15.57 -19.27
N GLU A 98 -9.17 15.99 -19.91
CA GLU A 98 -10.51 15.43 -19.70
C GLU A 98 -11.00 14.83 -21.01
N ALA A 99 -11.43 13.56 -20.98
CA ALA A 99 -12.12 12.94 -22.09
C ALA A 99 -13.61 13.24 -22.00
N VAL A 100 -14.18 13.77 -23.08
CA VAL A 100 -15.59 14.17 -23.15
C VAL A 100 -16.32 13.28 -24.15
N TYR A 101 -17.45 12.72 -23.72
CA TYR A 101 -18.34 11.92 -24.56
C TYR A 101 -19.77 12.46 -24.45
N THR A 102 -20.54 12.35 -25.53
CA THR A 102 -21.94 12.79 -25.57
C THR A 102 -22.87 11.64 -25.92
N GLY A 103 -24.10 11.70 -25.43
CA GLY A 103 -25.14 10.73 -25.72
C GLY A 103 -25.38 9.73 -24.59
N TYR A 104 -26.38 8.88 -24.78
CA TYR A 104 -26.81 7.91 -23.78
C TYR A 104 -27.08 6.53 -24.42
N PRO A 105 -26.61 5.42 -23.82
CA PRO A 105 -25.69 5.36 -22.68
C PRO A 105 -24.26 5.79 -23.06
N LEU A 106 -23.36 5.94 -22.08
CA LEU A 106 -21.92 6.00 -22.38
C LEU A 106 -21.52 4.67 -23.00
N LYS A 107 -20.95 4.70 -24.21
CA LYS A 107 -20.35 3.54 -24.88
C LYS A 107 -18.99 3.94 -25.41
N MET A 108 -17.96 3.21 -25.04
CA MET A 108 -16.61 3.41 -25.57
C MET A 108 -15.80 2.13 -25.53
N LEU A 109 -14.82 2.02 -26.43
CA LEU A 109 -13.71 1.09 -26.23
C LEU A 109 -12.80 1.68 -25.15
N TYR A 110 -12.58 0.95 -24.05
CA TYR A 110 -11.82 1.48 -22.93
C TYR A 110 -10.32 1.46 -23.19
N ASN A 111 -9.74 2.62 -23.46
CA ASN A 111 -8.32 2.79 -23.79
C ASN A 111 -7.63 3.84 -22.91
N LEU A 112 -8.22 4.21 -21.77
CA LEU A 112 -7.73 5.31 -20.94
C LEU A 112 -6.58 4.93 -19.99
N GLY A 113 -6.17 3.65 -19.98
CA GLY A 113 -5.13 3.11 -19.10
C GLY A 113 -5.67 2.49 -17.80
N THR A 114 -4.80 2.04 -16.91
CA THR A 114 -5.19 1.50 -15.59
C THR A 114 -5.41 2.59 -14.57
N GLY A 115 -6.09 2.29 -13.46
CA GLY A 115 -6.26 3.21 -12.34
C GLY A 115 -7.64 3.83 -12.25
N GLU A 116 -7.91 4.48 -11.11
CA GLU A 116 -9.19 5.11 -10.82
C GLU A 116 -9.28 6.49 -11.49
N ARG A 117 -10.40 6.77 -12.17
CA ARG A 117 -10.66 8.03 -12.89
C ARG A 117 -11.91 8.70 -12.34
N ALA A 118 -11.74 9.89 -11.77
CA ALA A 118 -12.86 10.73 -11.37
C ALA A 118 -13.67 11.13 -12.60
N SER A 119 -14.98 10.92 -12.55
CA SER A 119 -15.87 11.11 -13.69
C SER A 119 -17.14 11.85 -13.29
N THR A 120 -17.72 12.58 -14.22
CA THR A 120 -18.98 13.32 -14.02
C THR A 120 -19.90 13.12 -15.20
N LEU A 121 -21.13 12.71 -14.93
CA LEU A 121 -22.24 12.78 -15.87
C LEU A 121 -22.95 14.12 -15.67
N THR A 122 -23.05 14.93 -16.71
CA THR A 122 -23.89 16.13 -16.72
C THR A 122 -25.10 15.86 -17.62
N VAL A 123 -26.29 15.96 -17.05
CA VAL A 123 -27.56 15.85 -17.77
C VAL A 123 -28.17 17.23 -17.90
N THR A 124 -28.48 17.64 -19.13
CA THR A 124 -29.04 18.96 -19.44
C THR A 124 -30.46 18.82 -19.94
N ASN A 125 -31.41 19.48 -19.29
CA ASN A 125 -32.78 19.58 -19.78
C ASN A 125 -32.85 20.57 -20.95
N LYS A 126 -33.24 20.09 -22.14
CA LYS A 126 -33.26 20.90 -23.38
C LYS A 126 -34.27 22.05 -23.34
N LYS A 127 -35.34 21.93 -22.53
CA LYS A 127 -36.42 22.92 -22.48
C LYS A 127 -36.04 24.19 -21.71
N ASN A 128 -35.23 24.05 -20.65
CA ASN A 128 -34.91 25.15 -19.74
C ASN A 128 -33.40 25.35 -19.48
N GLY A 129 -32.55 24.48 -20.01
CA GLY A 129 -31.09 24.56 -19.87
C GLY A 129 -30.54 24.16 -18.49
N LEU A 130 -31.38 23.65 -17.57
CA LEU A 130 -30.92 23.21 -16.25
C LEU A 130 -29.99 22.00 -16.37
N LYS A 131 -28.92 22.01 -15.58
CA LYS A 131 -27.86 21.00 -15.58
C LYS A 131 -27.81 20.26 -14.24
N TYR A 132 -27.84 18.93 -14.31
CA TYR A 132 -27.77 18.02 -13.18
C TYR A 132 -26.46 17.22 -13.26
N LYS A 133 -25.65 17.25 -12.21
CA LYS A 133 -24.32 16.62 -12.20
C LYS A 133 -24.29 15.42 -11.26
N TYR A 134 -23.80 14.30 -11.77
CA TYR A 134 -23.67 13.04 -11.04
C TYR A 134 -22.22 12.59 -11.09
N LYS A 135 -21.57 12.52 -9.92
CA LYS A 135 -20.18 12.07 -9.81
C LYS A 135 -20.13 10.55 -9.75
N PHE A 136 -19.15 9.97 -10.40
CA PHE A 136 -18.89 8.54 -10.40
C PHE A 136 -17.40 8.29 -10.68
N LYS A 137 -16.98 7.02 -10.65
CA LYS A 137 -15.61 6.62 -10.92
C LYS A 137 -15.57 5.52 -11.99
N ILE A 138 -14.49 5.52 -12.78
CA ILE A 138 -14.16 4.38 -13.64
C ILE A 138 -12.77 3.90 -13.25
N THR A 139 -12.65 2.63 -12.86
CA THR A 139 -11.36 2.00 -12.59
C THR A 139 -10.93 1.16 -13.78
N GLY A 140 -9.88 1.60 -14.47
CA GLY A 140 -9.24 0.83 -15.53
C GLY A 140 -8.47 -0.34 -14.97
N ILE A 141 -8.75 -1.55 -15.46
CA ILE A 141 -8.13 -2.80 -15.03
C ILE A 141 -7.53 -3.55 -16.22
N THR A 142 -6.62 -4.49 -15.92
CA THR A 142 -6.10 -5.50 -16.85
C THR A 142 -6.47 -6.89 -16.35
N GLN A 143 -6.21 -7.91 -17.18
CA GLN A 143 -6.29 -9.30 -16.75
C GLN A 143 -5.36 -9.66 -15.58
N PHE A 144 -4.38 -8.79 -15.27
CA PHE A 144 -3.42 -8.98 -14.16
C PHE A 144 -3.76 -8.17 -12.92
N SER A 145 -4.83 -7.36 -12.95
CA SER A 145 -5.24 -6.48 -11.84
C SER A 145 -5.70 -7.23 -10.58
N LYS A 146 -6.07 -8.50 -10.69
CA LYS A 146 -6.41 -9.38 -9.56
C LYS A 146 -5.84 -10.76 -9.80
N GLY A 147 -5.32 -11.40 -8.76
CA GLY A 147 -4.71 -12.72 -8.84
C GLY A 147 -3.54 -12.88 -7.89
N THR A 148 -2.72 -13.91 -8.11
CA THR A 148 -1.60 -14.23 -7.24
C THR A 148 -0.33 -14.39 -8.05
N LEU A 149 0.73 -13.65 -7.70
CA LEU A 149 2.06 -13.81 -8.29
C LEU A 149 2.87 -14.78 -7.44
N VAL A 150 3.59 -15.68 -8.09
CA VAL A 150 4.47 -16.65 -7.45
C VAL A 150 5.85 -16.58 -8.09
N LEU A 151 6.87 -16.36 -7.26
CA LEU A 151 8.27 -16.52 -7.65
C LEU A 151 8.73 -17.88 -7.18
N SER A 152 9.29 -18.66 -8.10
CA SER A 152 9.75 -20.01 -7.84
C SER A 152 11.12 -20.29 -8.45
N SER A 153 11.75 -21.36 -8.00
CA SER A 153 13.07 -21.82 -8.45
C SER A 153 12.96 -23.20 -9.07
N VAL A 154 13.45 -23.35 -10.30
CA VAL A 154 13.63 -24.63 -10.98
C VAL A 154 15.14 -24.84 -11.14
N ASN A 155 15.75 -25.68 -10.30
CA ASN A 155 17.20 -25.92 -10.29
C ASN A 155 18.04 -24.62 -10.24
N GLY A 156 17.60 -23.64 -9.45
CA GLY A 156 18.24 -22.33 -9.33
C GLY A 156 17.77 -21.29 -10.35
N ALA A 157 17.11 -21.69 -11.45
CA ALA A 157 16.53 -20.75 -12.41
C ALA A 157 15.21 -20.17 -11.88
N SER A 158 15.12 -18.84 -11.83
CA SER A 158 13.91 -18.15 -11.36
C SER A 158 12.79 -18.23 -12.39
N LYS A 159 11.57 -18.42 -11.90
CA LYS A 159 10.33 -18.44 -12.68
C LYS A 159 9.31 -17.54 -12.01
N LEU A 160 8.62 -16.73 -12.80
CA LEU A 160 7.48 -15.95 -12.34
C LEU A 160 6.22 -16.56 -12.92
N SER A 161 5.25 -16.90 -12.07
CA SER A 161 3.95 -17.42 -12.49
C SER A 161 2.83 -16.54 -11.98
N PHE A 162 1.74 -16.45 -12.74
CA PHE A 162 0.55 -15.72 -12.36
C PHE A 162 -0.65 -16.65 -12.29
N ILE A 163 -1.27 -16.74 -11.12
CA ILE A 163 -2.50 -17.48 -10.89
C ILE A 163 -3.66 -16.50 -11.04
N LYS A 164 -4.59 -16.79 -11.95
CA LYS A 164 -5.78 -15.96 -12.15
C LYS A 164 -6.73 -16.04 -10.94
N PRO A 165 -7.70 -15.11 -10.79
CA PRO A 165 -8.65 -15.12 -9.67
C PRO A 165 -9.54 -16.36 -9.56
N ASP A 166 -9.60 -17.19 -10.60
CA ASP A 166 -10.30 -18.48 -10.57
C ASP A 166 -9.54 -19.56 -9.79
N ASP A 167 -8.31 -19.26 -9.35
CA ASP A 167 -7.41 -20.15 -8.62
C ASP A 167 -7.06 -21.48 -9.31
N ILE A 168 -7.38 -21.58 -10.60
CA ILE A 168 -7.21 -22.77 -11.43
C ILE A 168 -6.29 -22.46 -12.60
N THR A 169 -6.48 -21.32 -13.25
CA THR A 169 -5.73 -20.94 -14.43
C THR A 169 -4.37 -20.36 -14.03
N ILE A 170 -3.30 -21.05 -14.39
CA ILE A 170 -1.93 -20.64 -14.12
C ILE A 170 -1.23 -20.25 -15.42
N LEU A 171 -0.75 -19.03 -15.47
CA LEU A 171 0.17 -18.56 -16.49
C LEU A 171 1.59 -18.79 -15.97
N ALA A 172 2.10 -20.00 -16.22
CA ALA A 172 3.42 -20.43 -15.79
C ALA A 172 4.52 -19.71 -16.57
N ASP A 173 5.61 -19.34 -15.88
CA ASP A 173 6.78 -18.65 -16.46
C ASP A 173 6.39 -17.46 -17.37
N ILE A 174 5.45 -16.65 -16.86
CA ILE A 174 4.84 -15.54 -17.58
C ILE A 174 5.86 -14.48 -17.96
N TYR A 175 6.92 -14.31 -17.17
CA TYR A 175 8.00 -13.38 -17.52
C TYR A 175 8.69 -13.80 -18.81
N GLN A 176 9.14 -15.06 -18.92
CA GLN A 176 9.82 -15.55 -20.11
C GLN A 176 8.89 -15.51 -21.33
N THR A 177 7.63 -15.87 -21.14
CA THR A 177 6.59 -15.85 -22.18
C THR A 177 6.40 -14.45 -22.77
N LEU A 178 6.34 -13.42 -21.93
CA LEU A 178 6.06 -12.04 -22.37
C LEU A 178 7.32 -11.27 -22.78
N ASN A 179 8.48 -11.57 -22.21
CA ASN A 179 9.71 -10.80 -22.41
C ASN A 179 10.75 -11.51 -23.30
N GLY A 180 10.52 -12.78 -23.66
CA GLY A 180 11.43 -13.59 -24.48
C GLY A 180 12.78 -13.89 -23.81
N LYS A 181 12.92 -13.63 -22.51
CA LYS A 181 14.16 -13.82 -21.73
C LYS A 181 13.87 -14.48 -20.40
N ALA A 182 14.78 -15.34 -19.95
CA ALA A 182 14.73 -15.94 -18.62
C ALA A 182 14.99 -14.87 -17.54
N LEU A 183 14.43 -15.09 -16.35
CA LEU A 183 14.79 -14.31 -15.16
C LEU A 183 16.21 -14.67 -14.68
N PRO A 184 16.89 -13.73 -14.00
CA PRO A 184 18.12 -14.02 -13.27
C PRO A 184 17.91 -15.16 -12.27
N SER A 185 18.94 -15.98 -12.05
CA SER A 185 18.92 -17.13 -11.13
C SER A 185 18.92 -16.74 -9.64
N ASN A 186 18.69 -17.72 -8.76
CA ASN A 186 18.68 -17.59 -7.30
C ASN A 186 17.64 -16.57 -6.80
N PRO A 187 16.34 -16.85 -6.95
CA PRO A 187 15.29 -15.93 -6.53
C PRO A 187 15.32 -15.70 -5.01
N VAL A 188 15.04 -14.46 -4.61
CA VAL A 188 15.07 -14.01 -3.21
C VAL A 188 13.69 -13.56 -2.76
N GLN A 189 13.06 -12.63 -3.50
CA GLN A 189 11.83 -11.97 -3.05
C GLN A 189 11.04 -11.40 -4.23
N LEU A 190 9.71 -11.38 -4.07
CA LEU A 190 8.83 -10.52 -4.84
C LEU A 190 8.49 -9.28 -4.00
N TYR A 191 8.95 -8.10 -4.44
CA TYR A 191 8.58 -6.84 -3.80
C TYR A 191 7.53 -6.11 -4.64
N TYR A 192 6.42 -5.71 -4.01
CA TYR A 192 5.38 -4.91 -4.65
C TYR A 192 5.63 -3.42 -4.38
N SER A 193 6.06 -2.70 -5.41
CA SER A 193 6.20 -1.25 -5.33
C SER A 193 4.89 -0.59 -5.75
N LYS A 194 4.18 -0.04 -4.78
CA LYS A 194 2.96 0.73 -4.98
C LYS A 194 3.23 2.21 -4.71
N PRO A 195 3.14 3.10 -5.71
CA PRO A 195 3.37 4.52 -5.51
C PRO A 195 2.24 5.17 -4.70
N LEU A 196 2.50 6.39 -4.22
CA LEU A 196 1.47 7.22 -3.60
C LEU A 196 0.39 7.61 -4.63
N PRO A 197 -0.88 7.83 -4.24
CA PRO A 197 -1.99 8.01 -5.16
C PRO A 197 -1.88 9.30 -5.98
N TYR A 198 -1.14 10.29 -5.48
CA TYR A 198 -0.86 11.54 -6.17
C TYR A 198 0.41 11.49 -7.04
N GLN A 199 1.18 10.39 -6.99
CA GLN A 199 2.31 10.14 -7.89
C GLN A 199 1.81 9.47 -9.18
N VAL A 200 0.91 10.16 -9.89
CA VAL A 200 0.17 9.63 -11.04
C VAL A 200 1.06 9.15 -12.21
N LEU A 201 2.30 9.65 -12.30
CA LEU A 201 3.28 9.21 -13.30
C LEU A 201 4.02 7.93 -12.90
N THR A 202 4.00 7.57 -11.62
CA THR A 202 4.62 6.33 -11.14
C THR A 202 3.57 5.23 -11.22
N LYS A 203 3.91 4.11 -11.86
CA LYS A 203 3.03 2.96 -12.00
C LYS A 203 3.34 1.93 -10.91
N GLU A 204 2.36 1.09 -10.60
CA GLU A 204 2.59 -0.09 -9.77
C GLU A 204 3.58 -1.04 -10.46
N GLU A 205 4.53 -1.57 -9.70
CA GLU A 205 5.61 -2.42 -10.19
C GLU A 205 5.82 -3.65 -9.31
N TYR A 206 6.35 -4.71 -9.91
CA TYR A 206 6.94 -5.82 -9.18
C TYR A 206 8.45 -5.84 -9.38
N TRP A 207 9.18 -5.91 -8.28
CA TRP A 207 10.62 -6.07 -8.29
C TRP A 207 10.93 -7.55 -8.02
N LEU A 208 11.56 -8.19 -9.01
CA LEU A 208 11.89 -9.61 -8.99
C LEU A 208 13.34 -9.73 -8.52
N LEU A 209 13.53 -9.85 -7.21
CA LEU A 209 14.86 -9.83 -6.58
C LEU A 209 15.49 -11.22 -6.63
N CYS A 210 16.72 -11.26 -7.14
CA CYS A 210 17.50 -12.45 -7.46
C CYS A 210 18.98 -12.19 -7.16
N ASN A 211 19.69 -13.23 -6.69
CA ASN A 211 21.13 -13.21 -6.42
C ASN A 211 21.90 -13.97 -7.50
N ASP A 212 21.74 -13.56 -8.75
CA ASP A 212 22.48 -14.09 -9.89
C ASP A 212 23.84 -13.37 -10.00
N PRO A 213 24.97 -14.09 -10.07
CA PRO A 213 26.30 -13.48 -10.14
C PRO A 213 26.58 -12.77 -11.47
N ALA A 214 25.84 -13.08 -12.54
CA ALA A 214 26.05 -12.55 -13.89
C ALA A 214 24.95 -11.58 -14.34
N ASN A 215 23.74 -11.71 -13.81
CA ASN A 215 22.57 -10.95 -14.28
C ASN A 215 21.91 -10.15 -13.16
N GLN A 216 21.53 -8.90 -13.45
CA GLN A 216 20.85 -8.05 -12.47
C GLN A 216 19.38 -8.44 -12.30
N SER A 217 18.89 -8.33 -11.06
CA SER A 217 17.45 -8.35 -10.74
C SER A 217 16.65 -7.39 -11.62
N VAL A 218 15.37 -7.66 -11.84
CA VAL A 218 14.55 -6.91 -12.81
C VAL A 218 13.30 -6.30 -12.18
N VAL A 219 12.84 -5.21 -12.79
CA VAL A 219 11.59 -4.53 -12.45
C VAL A 219 10.60 -4.69 -13.60
N VAL A 220 9.37 -5.09 -13.30
CA VAL A 220 8.29 -5.28 -14.28
C VAL A 220 7.09 -4.41 -13.97
N ASP A 221 6.36 -4.00 -15.00
CA ASP A 221 5.10 -3.29 -14.87
C ASP A 221 4.02 -4.24 -14.29
N ALA A 222 3.32 -3.83 -13.24
CA ALA A 222 2.36 -4.70 -12.56
C ALA A 222 1.11 -5.03 -13.39
N ASN A 223 0.86 -4.31 -14.49
CA ASN A 223 -0.34 -4.46 -15.32
C ASN A 223 -0.04 -5.13 -16.67
N THR A 224 1.23 -5.36 -17.00
CA THR A 224 1.63 -6.05 -18.25
C THR A 224 2.67 -7.15 -18.04
N PHE A 225 3.36 -7.17 -16.90
CA PHE A 225 4.53 -8.01 -16.61
C PHE A 225 5.69 -7.87 -17.62
N LEU A 226 5.66 -6.84 -18.46
CA LEU A 226 6.79 -6.47 -19.29
C LEU A 226 7.88 -5.83 -18.43
N LYS A 227 9.12 -6.19 -18.73
CA LYS A 227 10.31 -5.60 -18.11
C LYS A 227 10.30 -4.09 -18.38
N LYS A 228 10.39 -3.31 -17.30
CA LYS A 228 10.58 -1.87 -17.37
C LYS A 228 12.07 -1.53 -17.32
N THR A 229 12.76 -2.03 -16.30
CA THR A 229 14.12 -1.59 -15.94
C THR A 229 14.89 -2.73 -15.23
N ASN A 230 16.18 -2.53 -14.97
CA ASN A 230 16.92 -3.35 -14.00
C ASN A 230 16.73 -2.78 -12.58
N PHE A 231 16.84 -3.62 -11.56
CA PHE A 231 16.72 -3.20 -10.17
C PHE A 231 17.77 -2.13 -9.77
N SER A 232 18.92 -2.08 -10.45
CA SER A 232 19.92 -1.01 -10.28
C SER A 232 19.39 0.40 -10.56
N ASP A 233 18.33 0.53 -11.37
CA ASP A 233 17.75 1.84 -11.70
C ASP A 233 16.87 2.37 -10.55
N GLN A 234 16.64 1.55 -9.52
CA GLN A 234 15.94 1.93 -8.29
C GLN A 234 16.86 2.63 -7.29
N PHE A 235 18.08 2.98 -7.69
CA PHE A 235 19.06 3.73 -6.91
C PHE A 235 19.36 5.06 -7.63
N PHE A 236 19.60 6.13 -6.86
CA PHE A 236 20.16 7.35 -7.46
C PHE A 236 21.59 7.12 -7.97
N LEU A 237 22.38 6.40 -7.16
CA LEU A 237 23.73 5.97 -7.47
C LEU A 237 23.85 4.50 -7.08
N PRO A 238 23.77 3.56 -8.04
CA PRO A 238 23.83 2.14 -7.71
C PRO A 238 25.22 1.75 -7.19
N PRO A 239 25.33 0.90 -6.15
CA PRO A 239 26.61 0.32 -5.76
C PRO A 239 27.14 -0.62 -6.84
N THR A 240 28.44 -0.89 -6.84
CA THR A 240 29.12 -1.77 -7.82
C THR A 240 28.51 -3.16 -7.89
N THR A 241 28.09 -3.69 -6.74
CA THR A 241 27.39 -4.96 -6.60
C THR A 241 26.07 -4.73 -5.89
N ILE A 242 25.03 -5.45 -6.26
CA ILE A 242 23.72 -5.38 -5.59
C ILE A 242 23.32 -6.80 -5.22
N VAL A 243 23.41 -7.13 -3.93
CA VAL A 243 22.98 -8.42 -3.37
C VAL A 243 21.79 -8.16 -2.44
N PRO A 244 20.55 -8.33 -2.93
CA PRO A 244 19.37 -8.21 -2.08
C PRO A 244 19.37 -9.24 -0.95
N GLY A 245 19.17 -8.77 0.27
CA GLY A 245 18.88 -9.59 1.44
C GLY A 245 17.37 -9.74 1.64
N TYR A 246 16.70 -8.63 1.94
CA TYR A 246 15.24 -8.55 2.09
C TYR A 246 14.80 -7.08 2.11
N LEU A 247 13.65 -6.78 1.50
CA LEU A 247 13.00 -5.47 1.50
C LEU A 247 11.67 -5.52 2.24
N GLU A 248 11.40 -4.54 3.09
CA GLU A 248 10.10 -4.25 3.67
C GLU A 248 9.47 -3.01 3.01
N PRO A 249 8.15 -3.00 2.79
CA PRO A 249 7.45 -1.79 2.42
C PRO A 249 7.33 -0.91 3.67
N PHE A 250 8.09 0.18 3.72
CA PHE A 250 7.86 1.24 4.68
C PHE A 250 6.59 2.00 4.29
N LEU A 251 5.59 1.95 5.17
CA LEU A 251 4.39 2.77 5.08
C LEU A 251 4.63 3.96 6.01
N GLY A 252 4.94 5.13 5.44
CA GLY A 252 4.99 6.36 6.23
C GLY A 252 3.66 6.62 6.96
N PRO A 253 3.59 7.64 7.84
CA PRO A 253 2.40 7.93 8.65
C PRO A 253 1.11 8.17 7.83
N ILE A 254 1.24 8.37 6.51
CA ILE A 254 0.13 8.49 5.56
C ILE A 254 0.12 7.22 4.69
N GLN A 255 -0.73 6.25 5.05
CA GLN A 255 -0.85 4.93 4.42
C GLN A 255 -1.40 5.00 2.98
N MET A 256 -0.61 5.46 2.03
CA MET A 256 -1.08 5.60 0.65
C MET A 256 -0.15 5.02 -0.42
N GLY A 257 1.04 4.54 -0.06
CA GLY A 257 2.04 3.95 -0.97
C GLY A 257 3.15 3.27 -0.17
N THR A 258 4.00 2.50 -0.85
CA THR A 258 5.13 1.77 -0.26
C THR A 258 6.43 2.51 -0.55
N VAL A 259 7.27 2.68 0.45
CA VAL A 259 8.67 3.08 0.28
C VAL A 259 9.55 1.87 0.56
N PRO A 260 10.31 1.37 -0.42
CA PRO A 260 11.17 0.21 -0.20
C PRO A 260 12.25 0.59 0.81
N THR A 261 12.41 -0.24 1.84
CA THR A 261 13.50 -0.13 2.81
C THR A 261 13.99 -1.52 3.10
N GLY A 262 15.30 -1.73 3.16
CA GLY A 262 15.79 -3.10 3.32
C GLY A 262 17.28 -3.24 3.38
N VAL A 263 17.69 -4.50 3.42
CA VAL A 263 19.11 -4.88 3.51
C VAL A 263 19.60 -5.29 2.13
N ILE A 264 20.58 -4.57 1.62
CA ILE A 264 21.29 -4.85 0.37
C ILE A 264 22.79 -4.80 0.69
N ASN A 265 23.56 -5.79 0.23
CA ASN A 265 24.99 -5.92 0.58
C ASN A 265 25.28 -5.87 2.09
N SER A 266 24.39 -6.44 2.91
CA SER A 266 24.48 -6.36 4.39
C SER A 266 24.50 -4.94 4.94
N LYS A 267 23.98 -3.96 4.20
CA LYS A 267 23.78 -2.57 4.63
C LYS A 267 22.31 -2.21 4.57
N LEU A 268 21.88 -1.33 5.47
CA LEU A 268 20.54 -0.77 5.40
C LEU A 268 20.48 0.26 4.26
N TYR A 269 19.44 0.18 3.44
CA TYR A 269 19.07 1.17 2.45
C TYR A 269 17.64 1.63 2.72
N VAL A 270 17.44 2.94 2.72
CA VAL A 270 16.15 3.58 2.95
C VAL A 270 15.74 4.30 1.67
N GLY A 271 14.55 3.98 1.16
CA GLY A 271 13.98 4.66 0.00
C GLY A 271 13.57 6.09 0.34
N VAL A 272 13.65 6.99 -0.64
CA VAL A 272 13.25 8.39 -0.44
C VAL A 272 11.72 8.52 -0.33
N GLN A 273 11.28 9.25 0.69
CA GLN A 273 9.86 9.41 1.05
C GLN A 273 9.25 10.72 0.54
N SER A 274 10.07 11.64 0.05
CA SER A 274 9.63 12.93 -0.46
C SER A 274 10.34 13.24 -1.76
N THR A 275 9.55 13.56 -2.77
CA THR A 275 10.01 14.08 -4.05
C THR A 275 9.07 15.19 -4.49
N ALA A 276 9.49 16.03 -5.44
CA ALA A 276 8.57 16.98 -6.07
C ALA A 276 7.36 16.21 -6.63
N PRO A 277 6.14 16.77 -6.60
CA PRO A 277 5.00 16.18 -7.28
C PRO A 277 5.40 15.80 -8.72
N PHE A 278 5.02 14.59 -9.16
CA PHE A 278 5.31 14.06 -10.50
C PHE A 278 6.77 13.64 -10.77
N ALA A 279 7.70 13.73 -9.81
CA ALA A 279 9.05 13.20 -9.98
C ALA A 279 9.05 11.66 -9.89
N PRO A 280 9.69 10.93 -10.83
CA PRO A 280 9.69 9.47 -10.90
C PRO A 280 10.62 8.79 -9.87
N ASP A 281 11.10 9.54 -8.89
CA ASP A 281 12.14 9.10 -7.95
C ASP A 281 11.59 8.66 -6.59
N TYR A 282 10.27 8.74 -6.38
CA TYR A 282 9.67 8.31 -5.12
C TYR A 282 10.00 6.84 -4.84
N GLY A 283 10.55 6.56 -3.66
CA GLY A 283 10.97 5.22 -3.27
C GLY A 283 12.34 4.78 -3.81
N LYS A 284 13.04 5.56 -4.64
CA LYS A 284 14.42 5.21 -5.01
C LYS A 284 15.33 5.21 -3.78
N PHE A 285 16.29 4.30 -3.78
CA PHE A 285 17.30 4.21 -2.74
C PHE A 285 18.33 5.32 -2.89
N GLY A 286 18.63 5.98 -1.77
CA GLY A 286 19.85 6.78 -1.62
C GLY A 286 21.09 5.91 -1.44
N ASN A 287 22.07 6.44 -0.73
CA ASN A 287 23.27 5.69 -0.36
C ASN A 287 22.95 4.66 0.75
N GLU A 288 23.85 3.70 0.93
CA GLU A 288 23.84 2.85 2.12
C GLU A 288 23.92 3.70 3.39
N GLN A 289 23.24 3.25 4.45
CA GLN A 289 23.31 3.94 5.74
C GLN A 289 24.70 3.78 6.36
N ASN A 290 25.34 4.92 6.65
CA ASN A 290 26.69 4.99 7.19
C ASN A 290 26.84 4.20 8.48
N GLY A 291 28.01 3.61 8.70
CA GLY A 291 28.36 2.91 9.93
C GLY A 291 29.17 1.65 9.68
N ASP A 292 29.94 1.23 10.68
CA ASP A 292 30.68 -0.03 10.63
C ASP A 292 29.84 -1.17 11.23
N TYR A 293 29.10 -1.85 10.35
CA TYR A 293 28.21 -2.97 10.69
C TYR A 293 27.98 -3.86 9.45
N GLN A 294 27.54 -5.10 9.69
CA GLN A 294 26.96 -6.00 8.70
C GLN A 294 25.57 -6.43 9.17
N LEU A 295 24.53 -5.86 8.57
CA LEU A 295 23.16 -6.08 9.00
C LEU A 295 22.64 -7.41 8.45
N SER A 296 22.02 -8.21 9.32
CA SER A 296 21.24 -9.38 8.93
C SER A 296 20.02 -8.95 8.09
N LYS A 297 19.57 -9.82 7.18
CA LYS A 297 18.31 -9.62 6.45
C LYS A 297 17.09 -9.56 7.37
N TYR A 298 17.21 -10.05 8.60
CA TYR A 298 16.18 -9.93 9.62
C TYR A 298 16.34 -8.59 10.33
N PHE A 299 15.49 -7.64 9.95
CA PHE A 299 15.36 -6.34 10.58
C PHE A 299 13.87 -6.02 10.70
N THR A 300 13.55 -4.95 11.41
CA THR A 300 12.21 -4.36 11.43
C THR A 300 12.33 -2.85 11.40
N HIS A 301 11.31 -2.20 10.88
CA HIS A 301 11.13 -0.77 11.03
C HIS A 301 10.00 -0.47 12.03
N GLY A 302 10.24 0.48 12.91
CA GLY A 302 9.20 1.11 13.70
C GLY A 302 8.72 2.43 13.09
N SER A 303 7.95 3.18 13.86
CA SER A 303 7.47 4.52 13.53
C SER A 303 8.61 5.54 13.43
N ASN A 304 9.69 5.37 14.23
CA ASN A 304 10.79 6.34 14.32
C ASN A 304 12.19 5.70 14.40
N PHE A 305 12.33 4.42 14.06
CA PHE A 305 13.61 3.72 14.14
C PHE A 305 13.64 2.52 13.19
N PHE A 306 14.85 2.00 12.95
CA PHE A 306 15.05 0.64 12.46
C PHE A 306 15.78 -0.17 13.52
N PHE A 307 15.46 -1.45 13.61
CA PHE A 307 16.05 -2.39 14.57
C PHE A 307 16.47 -3.65 13.84
N GLY A 308 17.68 -4.13 14.12
CA GLY A 308 18.19 -5.33 13.48
C GLY A 308 19.34 -5.95 14.24
N PHE A 309 19.97 -6.95 13.64
CA PHE A 309 21.13 -7.63 14.21
C PHE A 309 22.36 -7.41 13.34
N ASP A 310 23.42 -6.86 13.91
CA ASP A 310 24.72 -6.74 13.29
C ASP A 310 25.50 -8.05 13.48
N THR A 311 25.72 -8.78 12.38
CA THR A 311 26.46 -10.05 12.37
C THR A 311 27.97 -9.84 12.58
N LYS A 312 28.49 -8.63 12.32
CA LYS A 312 29.89 -8.29 12.56
C LYS A 312 30.14 -8.06 14.04
N ALA A 313 29.37 -7.19 14.68
CA ALA A 313 29.49 -6.90 16.10
C ALA A 313 28.84 -7.96 17.01
N LYS A 314 28.02 -8.85 16.45
CA LYS A 314 27.21 -9.85 17.17
C LYS A 314 26.26 -9.18 18.17
N ALA A 315 25.62 -8.10 17.73
CA ALA A 315 24.85 -7.21 18.60
C ALA A 315 23.53 -6.81 17.95
N PHE A 316 22.50 -6.58 18.77
CA PHE A 316 21.31 -5.87 18.31
C PHE A 316 21.64 -4.38 18.15
N VAL A 317 21.27 -3.81 17.01
CA VAL A 317 21.58 -2.43 16.64
C VAL A 317 20.34 -1.65 16.25
N VAL A 318 20.40 -0.34 16.45
CA VAL A 318 19.31 0.59 16.15
C VAL A 318 19.78 1.64 15.15
N PHE A 319 18.87 2.08 14.30
CA PHE A 319 19.00 3.25 13.44
C PHE A 319 17.87 4.24 13.77
N GLY A 320 18.12 5.54 13.59
CA GLY A 320 17.06 6.56 13.62
C GLY A 320 16.06 6.35 12.47
N GLY A 321 14.87 6.94 12.56
CA GLY A 321 13.84 6.83 11.52
C GLY A 321 14.25 7.41 10.16
N ASP A 322 15.28 8.26 10.13
CA ASP A 322 15.95 8.77 8.93
C ASP A 322 16.99 7.81 8.34
N GLY A 323 17.25 6.68 9.03
CA GLY A 323 18.29 5.71 8.68
C GLY A 323 19.63 5.92 9.38
N THR A 324 19.79 6.97 10.20
CA THR A 324 21.07 7.26 10.88
C THR A 324 21.48 6.11 11.82
N TYR A 325 22.67 5.53 11.63
CA TYR A 325 23.16 4.44 12.47
C TYR A 325 23.46 4.92 13.90
N LEU A 326 22.81 4.27 14.88
CA LEU A 326 23.00 4.53 16.32
C LEU A 326 23.77 3.39 17.01
N GLY A 327 23.91 2.25 16.36
CA GLY A 327 24.56 1.07 16.92
C GLY A 327 23.86 0.57 18.18
N THR A 328 24.63 0.33 19.23
CA THR A 328 24.16 -0.20 20.52
C THR A 328 23.80 0.90 21.54
N LYS A 329 23.59 2.13 21.07
CA LYS A 329 23.22 3.30 21.89
C LYS A 329 21.74 3.25 22.30
N TYR A 330 21.43 2.30 23.18
CA TYR A 330 20.16 2.17 23.90
C TYR A 330 20.45 1.77 25.35
N ALA A 331 19.55 2.11 26.26
CA ALA A 331 19.54 1.64 27.63
C ALA A 331 19.28 0.13 27.69
N SER A 332 19.84 -0.54 28.69
CA SER A 332 19.58 -1.95 28.99
C SER A 332 19.82 -2.17 30.49
N PRO A 333 19.16 -3.14 31.14
CA PRO A 333 19.37 -3.40 32.56
C PRO A 333 20.85 -3.62 32.92
N THR A 334 21.26 -3.23 34.11
CA THR A 334 22.65 -3.37 34.59
C THR A 334 23.12 -4.82 34.62
N VAL A 335 22.22 -5.75 34.93
CA VAL A 335 22.47 -7.20 34.91
C VAL A 335 21.41 -7.85 34.01
N PRO A 336 21.66 -7.91 32.70
CA PRO A 336 20.69 -8.45 31.76
C PRO A 336 20.75 -9.99 31.69
N VAL A 337 19.64 -10.64 31.33
CA VAL A 337 19.58 -12.10 31.13
C VAL A 337 20.51 -12.57 29.99
N PHE A 338 20.75 -11.70 29.00
CA PHE A 338 21.83 -11.78 28.03
C PHE A 338 22.23 -10.37 27.60
N ASP A 339 23.47 -10.14 27.20
CA ASP A 339 23.90 -8.82 26.73
C ASP A 339 23.44 -8.57 25.28
N PRO A 340 22.49 -7.66 25.01
CA PRO A 340 22.06 -7.37 23.64
C PRO A 340 23.12 -6.64 22.82
N ARG A 341 24.11 -6.03 23.46
CA ARG A 341 25.21 -5.32 22.82
C ARG A 341 26.37 -6.25 22.44
N ASN A 342 26.33 -7.48 22.93
CA ASN A 342 27.31 -8.53 22.66
C ASN A 342 26.67 -9.91 22.90
N VAL A 343 25.79 -10.32 21.99
CA VAL A 343 25.06 -11.59 22.07
C VAL A 343 26.01 -12.79 21.95
N GLY A 344 27.12 -12.60 21.24
CA GLY A 344 28.18 -13.60 21.05
C GLY A 344 27.88 -14.64 19.96
N MET A 345 26.64 -14.73 19.50
CA MET A 345 26.16 -15.63 18.43
C MET A 345 26.18 -14.94 17.08
N THR A 346 26.34 -15.70 15.99
CA THR A 346 26.56 -15.10 14.65
C THR A 346 25.46 -15.44 13.65
N ASN A 347 24.85 -16.61 13.78
CA ASN A 347 23.95 -17.14 12.76
C ASN A 347 22.49 -16.95 13.20
N LEU A 348 22.00 -15.71 13.06
CA LEU A 348 20.58 -15.39 13.23
C LEU A 348 19.78 -16.04 12.11
N ILE A 349 18.99 -17.06 12.45
CA ILE A 349 18.19 -17.84 11.48
C ILE A 349 16.76 -17.32 11.31
N PHE A 350 16.23 -16.60 12.32
CA PHE A 350 14.94 -15.93 12.22
C PHE A 350 14.78 -14.83 13.27
N MET A 351 14.24 -13.69 12.86
CA MET A 351 13.68 -12.68 13.74
C MET A 351 12.64 -11.89 12.97
N GLN A 352 11.50 -11.64 13.62
CA GLN A 352 10.50 -10.68 13.17
C GLN A 352 10.00 -9.94 14.41
N ALA A 353 10.59 -8.78 14.68
CA ALA A 353 10.28 -8.00 15.86
C ALA A 353 9.16 -6.98 15.57
N SER A 354 8.46 -6.52 16.60
CA SER A 354 7.37 -5.55 16.54
C SER A 354 7.46 -4.56 17.70
N GLU A 355 6.93 -3.35 17.48
CA GLU A 355 6.92 -2.27 18.49
C GLU A 355 6.13 -2.60 19.75
N SER A 356 5.20 -3.56 19.64
CA SER A 356 4.40 -4.04 20.76
C SER A 356 4.59 -5.55 20.97
N GLY A 357 4.55 -5.94 22.25
CA GLY A 357 4.60 -7.34 22.68
C GLY A 357 6.00 -7.94 22.77
N GLY A 358 6.03 -9.23 23.15
CA GLY A 358 7.25 -10.02 23.26
C GLY A 358 7.86 -10.34 21.91
N ASN A 359 9.16 -10.08 21.75
CA ASN A 359 9.92 -10.38 20.55
C ASN A 359 10.85 -11.58 20.78
N THR A 360 11.18 -12.29 19.70
CA THR A 360 12.05 -13.46 19.76
C THR A 360 12.99 -13.51 18.57
N ALA A 361 14.25 -13.83 18.83
CA ALA A 361 15.28 -14.11 17.85
C ALA A 361 15.81 -15.53 18.03
N TYR A 362 16.03 -16.23 16.92
CA TYR A 362 16.53 -17.61 16.89
C TYR A 362 17.92 -17.64 16.26
N PHE A 363 18.87 -18.25 16.95
CA PHE A 363 20.26 -18.39 16.51
C PHE A 363 20.63 -19.86 16.42
N GLN A 364 21.25 -20.31 15.34
CA GLN A 364 21.78 -21.67 15.23
C GLN A 364 23.30 -21.66 15.22
N GLU A 365 23.92 -22.14 16.29
CA GLU A 365 25.38 -22.10 16.42
C GLU A 365 26.04 -23.31 15.73
N PRO A 366 27.38 -23.33 15.57
CA PRO A 366 28.09 -24.35 14.78
C PRO A 366 27.92 -25.80 15.28
N ASP A 367 27.51 -25.99 16.53
CA ASP A 367 27.16 -27.29 17.12
C ASP A 367 25.76 -27.78 16.70
N GLY A 368 25.01 -26.98 15.94
CA GLY A 368 23.64 -27.25 15.52
C GLY A 368 22.58 -26.88 16.55
N VAL A 369 22.98 -26.41 17.75
CA VAL A 369 22.06 -26.00 18.81
C VAL A 369 21.40 -24.68 18.42
N VAL A 370 20.07 -24.65 18.54
CA VAL A 370 19.28 -23.45 18.33
C VAL A 370 18.97 -22.79 19.66
N TYR A 371 19.39 -21.54 19.81
CA TYR A 371 19.07 -20.69 20.94
C TYR A 371 17.91 -19.76 20.61
N GLU A 372 17.00 -19.61 21.57
CA GLU A 372 15.85 -18.72 21.53
C GLU A 372 16.08 -17.58 22.53
N LEU A 373 16.12 -16.35 22.02
CA LEU A 373 16.29 -15.13 22.80
C LEU A 373 15.00 -14.32 22.79
N GLY A 374 14.39 -14.19 23.95
CA GLY A 374 13.21 -13.35 24.15
C GLY A 374 13.59 -11.94 24.62
N PHE A 375 12.99 -10.92 24.04
CA PHE A 375 13.25 -9.52 24.41
C PHE A 375 12.04 -8.62 24.15
N ASN A 376 12.04 -7.46 24.79
CA ASN A 376 11.20 -6.31 24.43
C ASN A 376 12.11 -5.14 24.09
N TYR A 377 11.57 -4.14 23.40
CA TYR A 377 12.25 -2.86 23.24
C TYR A 377 11.26 -1.71 23.37
N GLU A 378 11.78 -0.57 23.80
CA GLU A 378 11.08 0.72 23.82
C GLU A 378 11.93 1.67 23.00
N LEU A 379 11.64 1.74 21.70
CA LEU A 379 12.36 2.57 20.75
C LEU A 379 11.40 3.65 20.25
N ASN A 380 11.39 4.79 20.92
CA ASN A 380 10.59 5.95 20.54
C ASN A 380 11.52 7.16 20.28
N GLY A 381 10.95 8.32 19.96
CA GLY A 381 11.74 9.52 19.65
C GLY A 381 12.67 9.98 20.78
N ASN A 382 12.32 9.69 22.04
CA ASN A 382 13.00 10.16 23.25
C ASN A 382 13.69 9.02 24.02
N ASP A 383 13.03 7.86 24.12
CA ASP A 383 13.52 6.69 24.85
C ASP A 383 14.04 5.64 23.89
N LYS A 384 15.18 5.05 24.25
CA LYS A 384 15.76 3.91 23.53
C LYS A 384 16.19 2.89 24.55
N ALA A 385 15.39 1.85 24.77
CA ALA A 385 15.70 0.78 25.70
C ALA A 385 15.53 -0.60 25.06
N PHE A 386 16.42 -1.51 25.43
CA PHE A 386 16.34 -2.94 25.12
C PHE A 386 16.21 -3.71 26.43
N ILE A 387 15.20 -4.57 26.51
CA ILE A 387 14.86 -5.34 27.70
C ILE A 387 15.02 -6.84 27.38
N PRO A 388 16.15 -7.47 27.73
CA PRO A 388 16.35 -8.90 27.59
C PRO A 388 15.41 -9.65 28.55
N VAL A 389 14.65 -10.62 28.06
CA VAL A 389 13.66 -11.37 28.86
C VAL A 389 14.15 -12.77 29.17
N PHE A 390 14.62 -13.51 28.16
CA PHE A 390 15.16 -14.86 28.37
C PHE A 390 16.19 -15.25 27.30
N LYS A 391 17.04 -16.21 27.64
CA LYS A 391 17.91 -16.96 26.71
C LYS A 391 17.81 -18.43 27.09
N ARG A 392 17.41 -19.28 26.13
CA ARG A 392 17.28 -20.73 26.34
C ARG A 392 17.59 -21.52 25.08
N VAL A 393 17.77 -22.82 25.21
CA VAL A 393 17.76 -23.73 24.06
C VAL A 393 16.33 -23.84 23.56
N PHE A 394 16.14 -23.67 22.26
CA PHE A 394 14.83 -23.82 21.62
C PHE A 394 14.40 -25.30 21.70
N VAL A 395 13.19 -25.56 22.20
CA VAL A 395 12.66 -26.93 22.33
C VAL A 395 12.58 -27.68 21.00
N GLY A 396 12.45 -26.96 19.87
CA GLY A 396 12.48 -27.52 18.53
C GLY A 396 13.87 -27.57 17.89
N SER A 397 14.96 -27.40 18.65
CA SER A 397 16.33 -27.29 18.09
C SER A 397 16.68 -28.43 17.13
N ALA A 398 16.32 -29.68 17.47
CA ALA A 398 16.61 -30.84 16.64
C ALA A 398 15.80 -30.91 15.32
N LEU A 399 14.76 -30.07 15.18
CA LEU A 399 13.91 -30.00 13.99
C LEU A 399 14.39 -28.96 12.98
N VAL A 400 15.28 -28.05 13.39
CA VAL A 400 15.74 -26.94 12.56
C VAL A 400 16.93 -27.38 11.70
N ASN A 401 16.87 -27.08 10.41
CA ASN A 401 17.95 -27.30 9.47
C ASN A 401 18.12 -26.08 8.55
N ALA A 402 19.13 -26.11 7.67
CA ALA A 402 19.46 -24.99 6.78
C ALA A 402 18.30 -24.55 5.85
N ASP A 403 17.34 -25.44 5.60
CA ASP A 403 16.20 -25.20 4.73
C ASP A 403 14.93 -24.79 5.47
N THR A 404 14.94 -24.80 6.81
CA THR A 404 13.79 -24.42 7.63
C THR A 404 13.30 -23.03 7.24
N LYS A 405 12.01 -22.96 6.90
CA LYS A 405 11.29 -21.71 6.66
C LYS A 405 10.58 -21.31 7.94
N TRP A 406 10.46 -20.02 8.18
CA TRP A 406 9.88 -19.46 9.39
C TRP A 406 8.89 -18.35 9.04
N VAL A 407 7.81 -18.27 9.81
CA VAL A 407 6.92 -17.11 9.83
C VAL A 407 6.32 -16.97 11.24
N LYS A 408 5.94 -15.75 11.62
CA LYS A 408 5.28 -15.44 12.89
C LYS A 408 3.95 -14.76 12.60
N ASN A 409 2.92 -15.06 13.38
CA ASN A 409 1.67 -14.30 13.37
C ASN A 409 1.73 -13.13 14.37
N ARG A 410 0.70 -12.27 14.39
CA ARG A 410 0.66 -11.12 15.33
C ARG A 410 0.51 -11.49 16.80
N LEU A 411 0.10 -12.73 17.10
CA LEU A 411 -0.02 -13.24 18.47
C LEU A 411 1.28 -13.89 18.98
N ASN A 412 2.40 -13.70 18.27
CA ASN A 412 3.69 -14.32 18.57
C ASN A 412 3.66 -15.86 18.58
N VAL A 413 2.78 -16.46 17.77
CA VAL A 413 2.85 -17.88 17.42
C VAL A 413 3.69 -18.03 16.16
N PHE A 414 4.66 -18.95 16.22
CA PHE A 414 5.61 -19.20 15.15
C PHE A 414 5.18 -20.45 14.39
N TYR A 415 5.41 -20.42 13.08
CA TYR A 415 5.31 -21.58 12.21
C TYR A 415 6.67 -21.78 11.54
N PHE A 416 7.21 -22.98 11.64
CA PHE A 416 8.46 -23.32 10.98
C PHE A 416 8.44 -24.70 10.36
N SER A 417 9.22 -24.90 9.30
CA SER A 417 9.26 -26.16 8.57
C SER A 417 10.45 -27.05 8.95
N SER A 418 10.24 -28.36 8.86
CA SER A 418 11.32 -29.33 8.81
C SER A 418 10.99 -30.34 7.72
N ASN A 419 11.73 -30.28 6.61
CA ASN A 419 11.43 -31.08 5.42
C ASN A 419 9.98 -30.91 4.97
N ASP A 420 9.17 -31.97 5.03
CA ASP A 420 7.77 -32.04 4.61
C ASP A 420 6.76 -31.76 5.74
N LYS A 421 7.23 -31.30 6.89
CA LYS A 421 6.40 -30.99 8.07
C LYS A 421 6.45 -29.51 8.42
N ILE A 422 5.37 -29.04 9.03
CA ILE A 422 5.26 -27.69 9.60
C ILE A 422 4.90 -27.83 11.08
N TYR A 423 5.58 -27.05 11.90
CA TYR A 423 5.39 -27.01 13.34
C TYR A 423 4.87 -25.65 13.75
N ARG A 424 3.84 -25.64 14.58
CA ARG A 424 3.38 -24.49 15.35
C ARG A 424 4.12 -24.46 16.68
N TYR A 425 4.63 -23.29 17.05
CA TYR A 425 5.33 -23.07 18.30
C TYR A 425 4.79 -21.84 19.02
N ASN A 426 4.50 -21.97 20.32
CA ASN A 426 4.19 -20.86 21.20
C ASN A 426 5.34 -20.64 22.21
N PRO A 427 6.05 -19.51 22.16
CA PRO A 427 7.19 -19.24 23.04
C PRO A 427 6.79 -19.04 24.51
N ILE A 428 5.54 -18.67 24.80
CA ILE A 428 5.09 -18.38 26.16
C ILE A 428 5.13 -19.65 27.03
N ASN A 429 4.59 -20.75 26.51
CA ASN A 429 4.48 -22.02 27.22
C ASN A 429 5.33 -23.14 26.60
N GLN A 430 6.10 -22.83 25.56
CA GLN A 430 6.91 -23.78 24.80
C GLN A 430 6.08 -24.91 24.13
N ASP A 431 4.78 -24.71 23.91
CA ASP A 431 3.91 -25.66 23.20
C ASP A 431 4.37 -25.78 21.74
N LEU A 432 4.86 -26.97 21.39
CA LEU A 432 5.35 -27.32 20.06
C LEU A 432 4.48 -28.45 19.49
N LYS A 433 3.82 -28.18 18.36
CA LYS A 433 2.91 -29.13 17.71
C LYS A 433 3.15 -29.17 16.22
N VAL A 434 3.07 -30.37 15.65
CA VAL A 434 3.01 -30.53 14.19
C VAL A 434 1.61 -30.15 13.70
N LEU A 435 1.52 -29.51 12.53
CA LEU A 435 0.25 -29.27 11.86
C LEU A 435 -0.25 -30.54 11.17
N ASP A 436 -1.57 -30.68 11.03
CA ASP A 436 -2.22 -31.89 10.50
C ASP A 436 -2.11 -32.01 8.97
N GLY A 437 -1.87 -30.90 8.26
CA GLY A 437 -1.79 -30.88 6.80
C GLY A 437 -0.65 -31.74 6.25
N SER A 438 -0.99 -32.82 5.53
CA SER A 438 -0.01 -33.69 4.86
C SER A 438 0.50 -33.05 3.58
N LEU A 439 1.82 -32.90 3.47
CA LEU A 439 2.51 -32.36 2.29
C LEU A 439 3.00 -33.46 1.33
N ALA A 440 2.53 -34.70 1.51
CA ALA A 440 2.86 -35.86 0.66
C ALA A 440 4.38 -36.08 0.47
N GLY A 441 5.17 -35.89 1.52
CA GLY A 441 6.63 -36.04 1.46
C GLY A 441 7.38 -34.91 0.75
N LYS A 442 6.67 -33.89 0.24
CA LYS A 442 7.31 -32.76 -0.44
C LYS A 442 7.87 -31.76 0.56
N LYS A 443 9.14 -31.41 0.39
CA LYS A 443 9.84 -30.41 1.19
C LYS A 443 9.19 -29.03 1.07
N VAL A 444 8.99 -28.38 2.22
CA VAL A 444 8.52 -26.99 2.32
C VAL A 444 9.59 -26.03 1.84
N THR A 445 9.20 -25.11 0.97
CA THR A 445 10.10 -24.16 0.29
C THR A 445 9.72 -22.71 0.58
N MET A 446 8.47 -22.45 0.99
CA MET A 446 7.97 -21.13 1.37
C MET A 446 6.91 -21.27 2.46
N LEU A 447 6.89 -20.32 3.40
CA LEU A 447 5.78 -20.11 4.35
C LEU A 447 5.38 -18.63 4.31
N LYS A 448 4.08 -18.35 4.28
CA LYS A 448 3.55 -16.98 4.36
C LYS A 448 2.24 -16.95 5.14
N ILE A 449 2.18 -16.18 6.22
CA ILE A 449 0.97 -15.98 7.02
C ILE A 449 0.11 -14.89 6.37
N SER A 450 -1.21 -15.05 6.38
CA SER A 450 -2.12 -14.02 5.90
C SER A 450 -2.19 -12.82 6.84
N GLY A 451 -2.53 -11.65 6.28
CA GLY A 451 -2.66 -10.41 7.04
C GLY A 451 -3.81 -10.39 8.06
N ASP A 452 -4.59 -11.46 8.21
CA ASP A 452 -5.59 -11.64 9.27
C ASP A 452 -5.22 -12.80 10.22
N ASP A 453 -4.01 -13.38 10.04
CA ASP A 453 -3.46 -14.49 10.83
C ASP A 453 -4.24 -15.83 10.75
N ASN A 454 -5.26 -15.94 9.89
CA ASN A 454 -6.15 -17.10 9.82
C ASN A 454 -5.68 -18.18 8.85
N SER A 455 -4.79 -17.86 7.91
CA SER A 455 -4.32 -18.81 6.90
C SER A 455 -2.82 -18.79 6.72
N LEU A 456 -2.25 -19.99 6.55
CA LEU A 456 -0.84 -20.19 6.25
C LEU A 456 -0.70 -20.70 4.82
N THR A 457 -0.04 -19.93 3.98
CA THR A 457 0.31 -20.32 2.60
C THR A 457 1.65 -21.06 2.63
N VAL A 458 1.66 -22.26 2.04
CA VAL A 458 2.80 -23.17 2.03
C VAL A 458 3.20 -23.46 0.60
N GLY A 459 4.47 -23.23 0.27
CA GLY A 459 5.06 -23.64 -1.01
C GLY A 459 5.75 -24.99 -0.89
N VAL A 460 5.51 -25.88 -1.84
CA VAL A 460 6.27 -27.12 -2.08
C VAL A 460 6.53 -27.24 -3.58
N ASP A 461 7.48 -28.09 -3.99
CA ASP A 461 7.76 -28.28 -5.42
C ASP A 461 6.49 -28.64 -6.21
N GLY A 462 6.17 -27.83 -7.22
CA GLY A 462 4.99 -28.01 -8.08
C GLY A 462 3.70 -27.34 -7.60
N SER A 463 3.61 -26.89 -6.34
CA SER A 463 2.33 -26.57 -5.70
C SER A 463 2.38 -25.48 -4.63
N ILE A 464 1.24 -24.80 -4.43
CA ILE A 464 0.96 -23.96 -3.27
C ILE A 464 -0.25 -24.53 -2.53
N LEU A 465 -0.16 -24.60 -1.20
CA LEU A 465 -1.25 -25.03 -0.33
C LEU A 465 -1.65 -23.90 0.61
N THR A 466 -2.94 -23.79 0.93
CA THR A 466 -3.44 -22.93 2.01
C THR A 466 -3.90 -23.82 3.15
N LEU A 467 -3.34 -23.59 4.33
CA LEU A 467 -3.71 -24.25 5.58
C LEU A 467 -4.53 -23.29 6.45
N ASP A 468 -5.59 -23.79 7.08
CA ASP A 468 -6.39 -23.05 8.06
C ASP A 468 -5.70 -23.11 9.43
N VAL A 469 -5.23 -21.95 9.87
CA VAL A 469 -4.55 -21.76 11.17
C VAL A 469 -5.32 -20.82 12.08
N THR A 470 -6.61 -20.60 11.80
CA THR A 470 -7.53 -19.89 12.68
C THR A 470 -7.49 -20.49 14.08
N VAL A 471 -7.75 -19.67 15.11
CA VAL A 471 -7.79 -20.13 16.50
C VAL A 471 -8.68 -21.38 16.64
N GLY A 472 -8.11 -22.45 17.20
CA GLY A 472 -8.78 -23.74 17.37
C GLY A 472 -8.62 -24.72 16.19
N LYS A 473 -7.98 -24.32 15.10
CA LYS A 473 -7.63 -25.17 13.95
C LYS A 473 -6.14 -25.55 14.01
N ASN A 474 -5.82 -26.75 13.53
CA ASN A 474 -4.46 -27.29 13.58
C ASN A 474 -3.82 -27.42 12.18
N GLY A 475 -4.09 -26.48 11.27
CA GLY A 475 -3.41 -26.42 9.98
C GLY A 475 -3.94 -27.40 8.94
N ASN A 476 -5.26 -27.63 8.90
CA ASN A 476 -5.88 -28.44 7.85
C ASN A 476 -5.73 -27.74 6.48
N ILE A 477 -5.41 -28.50 5.44
CA ILE A 477 -5.34 -27.97 4.07
C ILE A 477 -6.76 -27.65 3.59
N ILE A 478 -7.00 -26.39 3.25
CA ILE A 478 -8.29 -25.91 2.73
C ILE A 478 -8.25 -25.62 1.22
N LYS A 479 -7.05 -25.53 0.64
CA LYS A 479 -6.87 -25.26 -0.79
C LYS A 479 -5.51 -25.76 -1.25
N THR A 480 -5.47 -26.29 -2.48
CA THR A 480 -4.22 -26.68 -3.16
C THR A 480 -4.28 -26.18 -4.60
N ILE A 481 -3.23 -25.49 -5.03
CA ILE A 481 -3.02 -25.05 -6.40
C ILE A 481 -1.79 -25.77 -6.93
N ASN A 482 -1.97 -26.57 -7.98
CA ASN A 482 -0.91 -27.35 -8.62
C ASN A 482 -0.53 -26.74 -9.97
N GLY A 483 0.68 -27.01 -10.45
CA GLY A 483 1.17 -26.53 -11.75
C GLY A 483 2.08 -25.31 -11.64
N ILE A 484 2.56 -25.01 -10.43
CA ILE A 484 3.60 -24.01 -10.23
C ILE A 484 4.94 -24.60 -10.66
N PRO A 485 5.71 -23.98 -11.58
CA PRO A 485 7.01 -24.51 -11.96
C PRO A 485 8.00 -24.49 -10.79
N GLY A 486 8.51 -25.64 -10.39
CA GLY A 486 9.55 -25.75 -9.36
C GLY A 486 9.09 -25.41 -7.95
N ALA A 487 10.04 -25.00 -7.11
CA ALA A 487 9.87 -24.70 -5.70
C ALA A 487 9.48 -23.22 -5.49
N PRO A 488 8.29 -22.89 -4.95
CA PRO A 488 7.94 -21.52 -4.59
C PRO A 488 8.91 -20.92 -3.56
N VAL A 489 9.25 -19.64 -3.75
CA VAL A 489 10.16 -18.87 -2.90
C VAL A 489 9.45 -17.69 -2.24
N ASP A 490 8.60 -16.98 -3.00
CA ASP A 490 7.77 -15.90 -2.48
C ASP A 490 6.47 -15.77 -3.28
N ILE A 491 5.48 -15.10 -2.69
CA ILE A 491 4.13 -14.98 -3.23
C ILE A 491 3.51 -13.62 -2.90
N ILE A 492 2.83 -12.99 -3.84
CA ILE A 492 2.05 -11.76 -3.63
C ILE A 492 0.60 -11.99 -4.04
N PHE A 493 -0.32 -11.59 -3.16
CA PHE A 493 -1.76 -11.59 -3.44
C PHE A 493 -2.21 -10.20 -3.86
N ARG A 494 -2.82 -10.08 -5.05
CA ARG A 494 -3.41 -8.84 -5.57
C ARG A 494 -4.94 -8.93 -5.49
N LYS A 495 -5.54 -8.06 -4.69
CA LYS A 495 -6.98 -8.08 -4.33
C LYS A 495 -7.82 -7.15 -5.21
#